data_AF-A0A7K2LQV8-F1
#
_entry.id   AF-A0A7K2LQV8-F1
#
_cell.length_a   1.000
_cell.length_b   1.000
_cell.length_c   1.000
_cell.angle_alpha   90.00
_cell.angle_beta   90.00
_cell.angle_gamma   90.00
#
_symmetry.space_group_name_H-M   'P 1'
#
loop_
_entity.id
_entity.type
_entity.pdbx_description
1 polymer ?
#
loop_
_entity_poly.entity_id
_entity_poly.type
_entity_poly.pdbx_seq_one_letter_code
_entity_poly.pdbx_strand_id
1 'polypeptide(L)' 'YVVVLGHPSYYPRFGFTRASAHGIGLSIDVPDEALMALALDAGRPLPAGTVRYAAPFGI' A
#
# COMPACT_ATOMS: atom_id res chain seq x y z
N TYR A 1 -1.23 -7.93 6.83
CA TYR A 1 -1.55 -6.64 6.21
C TYR A 1 -1.71 -6.83 4.72
N VAL A 2 -2.31 -5.85 4.04
CA VAL A 2 -2.50 -5.84 2.58
C VAL A 2 -1.97 -4.51 2.06
N VAL A 3 -1.21 -4.55 0.97
CA VAL A 3 -0.82 -3.37 0.19
C VAL A 3 -1.33 -3.57 -1.23
N VAL A 4 -1.95 -2.55 -1.80
CA VAL A 4 -2.53 -2.57 -3.14
C VAL A 4 -2.19 -1.28 -3.88
N LEU A 5 -1.83 -1.42 -5.14
CA LEU A 5 -1.80 -0.31 -6.09
C LEU A 5 -3.13 -0.27 -6.82
N GLY A 6 -3.92 0.78 -6.64
CA GLY A 6 -5.31 0.80 -7.12
C GLY A 6 -5.98 2.16 -7.06
N HIS A 7 -7.29 2.20 -7.33
CA HIS A 7 -8.00 3.46 -7.48
C HIS A 7 -8.23 4.18 -6.14
N PRO A 8 -7.82 5.45 -6.00
CA PRO A 8 -7.87 6.19 -4.73
C PRO A 8 -9.28 6.38 -4.17
N SER A 9 -10.32 6.36 -5.01
CA SER A 9 -11.72 6.50 -4.56
C SER A 9 -12.46 5.17 -4.31
N TYR A 10 -11.84 4.04 -4.66
CA TYR A 10 -12.47 2.72 -4.53
C TYR A 10 -12.06 2.04 -3.23
N TYR A 11 -10.75 1.91 -2.97
CA TYR A 11 -10.22 1.17 -1.84
C TYR A 11 -10.48 1.78 -0.45
N PRO A 12 -10.59 3.11 -0.25
CA PRO A 12 -10.96 3.67 1.05
C PRO A 12 -12.30 3.17 1.59
N ARG A 13 -13.21 2.74 0.71
CA ARG A 13 -14.52 2.19 1.09
C ARG A 13 -14.41 0.92 1.93
N PHE A 14 -13.26 0.24 1.88
CA PHE A 14 -12.96 -0.99 2.62
C PHE A 14 -11.97 -0.76 3.77
N GLY A 15 -11.73 0.50 4.17
CA GLY A 15 -10.82 0.85 5.27
C GLY A 15 -9.35 0.96 4.88
N PHE A 16 -9.02 0.89 3.59
CA PHE A 16 -7.65 1.15 3.14
C PHE A 16 -7.29 2.63 3.32
N THR A 17 -6.04 2.88 3.66
CA THR A 17 -5.47 4.22 3.81
C THR A 17 -4.21 4.33 2.97
N ARG A 18 -3.76 5.56 2.64
CA ARG A 18 -2.53 5.77 1.85
C ARG A 18 -1.35 5.09 2.52
N ALA A 19 -0.59 4.31 1.76
CA ALA A 19 0.50 3.51 2.28
C ALA A 19 1.67 4.40 2.76
N SER A 20 1.88 5.56 2.15
CA SER A 20 2.89 6.55 2.58
C SER A 20 2.64 7.10 3.97
N ALA A 21 1.40 7.15 4.44
CA ALA A 21 1.07 7.52 5.82
C ALA A 21 1.65 6.53 6.84
N HIS A 22 2.00 5.32 6.40
CA HIS A 22 2.63 4.26 7.19
C HIS A 22 4.11 4.06 6.85
N GLY A 23 4.71 4.97 6.08
CA GLY A 23 6.10 4.86 5.63
C GLY A 23 6.33 3.74 4.61
N ILE A 24 5.28 3.32 3.90
CA ILE A 24 5.35 2.30 2.85
C ILE A 24 5.46 2.99 1.50
N GLY A 25 6.46 2.60 0.71
CA GLY A 25 6.69 3.11 -0.65
C GLY A 25 6.96 2.00 -1.66
N LEU A 26 7.16 2.42 -2.92
CA LEU A 26 7.58 1.55 -4.02
C LEU A 26 8.91 2.02 -4.61
N SER A 27 9.59 1.10 -5.31
CA SER A 27 10.78 1.38 -6.11
C SER A 27 10.49 2.22 -7.36
N ILE A 28 9.23 2.26 -7.78
CA ILE A 28 8.75 2.95 -8.97
C ILE A 28 7.97 4.21 -8.60
N ASP A 29 7.98 5.19 -9.51
CA ASP A 29 7.21 6.40 -9.38
C ASP A 29 5.72 6.11 -9.66
N VAL A 30 4.88 6.23 -8.64
CA VAL A 30 3.43 6.06 -8.71
C VAL A 30 2.75 7.19 -7.92
N PRO A 31 1.52 7.57 -8.29
CA PRO A 31 0.75 8.52 -7.48
C PRO A 31 0.59 8.02 -6.04
N ASP A 32 0.84 8.90 -5.07
CA ASP A 32 0.80 8.58 -3.65
C ASP A 32 -0.58 8.04 -3.23
N GLU A 33 -1.64 8.62 -3.79
CA GLU A 33 -3.02 8.23 -3.52
C GLU A 33 -3.39 6.86 -4.11
N ALA A 34 -2.61 6.35 -5.06
CA ALA A 34 -2.85 5.04 -5.67
C ALA A 34 -2.29 3.88 -4.83
N LEU A 35 -1.27 4.13 -4.00
CA LEU A 35 -0.68 3.12 -3.13
C LEU A 35 -1.39 3.09 -1.78
N MET A 36 -2.07 2.00 -1.50
CA MET A 36 -3.00 1.87 -0.37
C MET A 36 -2.65 0.67 0.50
N ALA A 37 -2.82 0.79 1.81
CA ALA A 37 -2.52 -0.25 2.79
C ALA A 37 -3.66 -0.44 3.81
N LEU A 38 -3.81 -1.69 4.28
CA LEU A 38 -4.75 -2.10 5.31
C LEU A 38 -4.08 -3.09 6.28
N ALA A 39 -4.15 -2.80 7.57
CA ALA A 39 -3.81 -3.76 8.61
C ALA A 39 -4.94 -4.79 8.75
N LEU A 40 -4.61 -6.08 8.67
CA LEU A 40 -5.59 -7.16 8.88
C LEU A 40 -5.78 -7.50 10.37
N ASP A 41 -4.84 -7.07 11.19
CA ASP A 41 -4.86 -7.22 12.64
C ASP A 41 -4.62 -5.83 13.24
N ALA A 42 -5.61 -5.32 13.97
CA ALA A 42 -5.55 -4.00 14.59
C ALA A 42 -4.46 -3.89 15.67
N GLY A 43 -4.04 -5.01 16.26
CA GLY A 43 -2.97 -5.05 17.25
C GLY A 43 -1.56 -5.00 16.64
N ARG A 44 -1.44 -5.10 15.32
CA ARG A 44 -0.15 -5.13 14.63
C ARG A 44 0.00 -3.97 13.64
N PRO A 45 0.91 -3.02 13.89
CA PRO A 45 1.13 -1.90 12.98
C PRO A 45 1.63 -2.39 11.62
N LEU A 46 1.36 -1.59 10.58
CA LEU A 46 1.89 -1.81 9.24
C LEU A 46 3.42 -1.65 9.26
N PRO A 47 4.17 -2.57 8.63
CA PRO A 47 5.62 -2.39 8.49
C PRO A 47 5.90 -1.23 7.53
N ALA A 48 6.90 -0.41 7.85
CA ALA A 48 7.42 0.62 6.95
C ALA A 48 8.51 0.05 6.03
N GLY A 49 8.69 0.65 4.85
CA GLY A 49 9.73 0.29 3.90
C GLY A 49 9.25 0.21 2.45
N THR A 50 10.12 -0.31 1.58
CA THR A 50 9.83 -0.43 0.15
C THR A 50 9.20 -1.78 -0.16
N VAL A 51 8.02 -1.77 -0.76
CA VAL A 51 7.39 -2.99 -1.28
C VAL A 51 8.11 -3.41 -2.55
N ARG A 52 8.52 -4.68 -2.59
CA ARG A 52 9.12 -5.30 -3.78
C ARG A 52 8.13 -6.30 -4.33
N TYR A 53 7.67 -6.08 -5.55
CA TYR A 53 6.79 -7.03 -6.22
C TYR A 53 7.59 -8.23 -6.74
N ALA A 54 6.88 -9.33 -7.01
CA ALA A 54 7.49 -10.48 -7.65
C ALA A 54 7.94 -10.12 -9.07
N ALA A 55 8.98 -10.81 -9.56
CA ALA A 55 9.55 -10.58 -10.90
C ALA A 55 8.53 -10.46 -12.05
N PRO A 56 7.41 -11.22 -12.08
CA PRO A 56 6.40 -11.07 -13.13
C PRO A 56 5.72 -9.69 -13.21
N PHE A 57 5.75 -8.90 -12.15
CA PHE A 57 5.21 -7.54 -12.15
C PHE A 57 6.21 -6.51 -12.73
N GLY A 58 7.49 -6.89 -12.88
CA GLY A 58 8.50 -6.08 -13.57
C GLY A 58 8.91 -4.78 -12.87
N ILE A 59 8.66 -4.64 -11.55
CA ILE A 59 8.86 -3.42 -10.75
C ILE A 59 9.55 -3.68 -9.41
#